data_AF-A0A1F8T626-F1
#
_entry.id   AF-A0A1F8T626-F1
#
_cell.length_a   1.000
_cell.length_b   1.000
_cell.length_c   1.000
_cell.angle_alpha   90.00
_cell.angle_beta   90.00
_cell.angle_gamma   90.00
#
_symmetry.space_group_name_H-M   'P 1'
#
loop_
_entity.id
_entity.type
_entity.pdbx_description
1 polymer ?
#
loop_
_entity_poly.entity_id
_entity_poly.type
_entity_poly.pdbx_seq_one_letter_code
_entity_poly.pdbx_strand_id
1 'polypeptide(L)'
;MGRELGPGALVWAGFDGPEVPGPLLDAIRDGRIGGLLLFAYRGNIRSKSQVRAMLAEAAEAARRGSLPPVPVALDQEGGPVVRVGYRAVFPSAMAIGATGDPAYAERAARAVAEGLLADGFTVNHAPVCDVNSEPRNPVIGIRAFGDHPERVAAFAAAWVRGSEGAGVATSPKHFPGHGASSVDSHLATPEVSAEAAVLRERELGPFRAAIRAGASMVMTAHVRYPALDPENIATFSPAILIDVLRGELGFDGLTITDSLDMRGARDEESPTRMAARAITAGIDAVMITTGADLQLAAAEAIAESVAPARVSEAIRRATVARERFSGQGPRDDVDDGPARALAAEIAARSITHVGPPLPAMTGQMRVTVLPFPVRTMAEELPMPPDDLEAALRRRFGDRLAFERDGRLPDGDGPLVVCTTSAWHS
;
A
#
# COMPACT_ATOMS: atom_id res chain seq x y z
N MET A 1 12.69 8.47 -32.15
CA MET A 1 13.34 7.33 -31.46
C MET A 1 13.50 7.77 -30.01
N GLY A 2 12.74 7.17 -29.09
CA GLY A 2 12.72 7.60 -27.68
C GLY A 2 14.09 7.40 -27.03
N ARG A 3 14.42 8.25 -26.05
CA ARG A 3 15.66 8.10 -25.28
C ARG A 3 15.57 6.84 -24.42
N GLU A 4 16.59 5.98 -24.47
CA GLU A 4 16.66 4.80 -23.60
C GLU A 4 16.78 5.24 -22.13
N LEU A 5 16.09 4.51 -21.24
CA LEU A 5 16.16 4.75 -19.80
C LEU A 5 17.53 4.34 -19.26
N GLY A 6 18.11 5.19 -18.40
CA GLY A 6 19.34 4.88 -17.67
C GLY A 6 19.08 4.29 -16.28
N PRO A 7 20.13 4.07 -15.47
CA PRO A 7 20.02 3.51 -14.11
C PRO A 7 19.10 4.28 -13.16
N GLY A 8 18.91 5.60 -13.37
CA GLY A 8 17.96 6.39 -12.59
C GLY A 8 16.50 5.99 -12.76
N ALA A 9 16.15 5.25 -13.82
CA ALA A 9 14.83 4.64 -13.97
C ALA A 9 14.53 3.57 -12.90
N LEU A 10 15.54 3.13 -12.15
CA LEU A 10 15.41 2.15 -11.08
C LEU A 10 15.19 2.80 -9.70
N VAL A 11 15.13 4.14 -9.61
CA VAL A 11 14.90 4.87 -8.36
C VAL A 11 13.54 5.57 -8.38
N TRP A 12 12.72 5.28 -7.38
CA TRP A 12 11.41 5.91 -7.17
C TRP A 12 11.49 6.86 -5.98
N ALA A 13 11.10 8.12 -6.23
CA ALA A 13 11.36 9.24 -5.34
C ALA A 13 10.09 9.73 -4.62
N GLY A 14 10.19 9.85 -3.29
CA GLY A 14 9.28 10.67 -2.49
C GLY A 14 9.83 12.09 -2.26
N PHE A 15 8.98 13.02 -1.87
CA PHE A 15 9.36 14.40 -1.56
C PHE A 15 8.37 15.04 -0.60
N ASP A 16 8.73 16.19 -0.03
CA ASP A 16 7.87 16.95 0.87
C ASP A 16 7.28 18.18 0.15
N GLY A 17 6.07 18.57 0.56
CA GLY A 17 5.38 19.73 0.01
C GLY A 17 4.42 19.42 -1.15
N PRO A 18 3.65 20.43 -1.59
CA PRO A 18 2.55 20.27 -2.54
C PRO A 18 2.96 20.31 -4.02
N GLU A 19 4.25 20.44 -4.30
CA GLU A 19 4.80 20.61 -5.65
C GLU A 19 6.03 19.71 -5.79
N VAL A 20 6.28 19.20 -7.00
CA VAL A 20 7.50 18.43 -7.26
C VAL A 20 8.69 19.39 -7.20
N PRO A 21 9.71 19.14 -6.36
CA PRO A 21 10.89 20.00 -6.30
C PRO A 21 11.57 20.13 -7.66
N GLY A 22 12.04 21.34 -7.99
CA GLY A 22 12.76 21.63 -9.24
C GLY A 22 13.86 20.61 -9.60
N PRO A 23 14.75 20.22 -8.66
CA PRO A 23 15.76 19.19 -8.92
C PRO A 23 15.16 17.82 -9.34
N LEU A 24 13.99 17.44 -8.82
CA LEU A 24 13.31 16.22 -9.23
C LEU A 24 12.62 16.37 -10.59
N LEU A 25 12.08 17.54 -10.91
CA LEU A 25 11.58 17.83 -12.26
C LEU A 25 12.69 17.73 -13.31
N ASP A 26 13.87 18.28 -13.01
CA ASP A 26 15.06 18.14 -13.86
C ASP A 26 15.49 16.67 -13.97
N ALA A 27 15.49 15.93 -12.86
CA ALA A 27 15.82 14.50 -12.87
C ALA A 27 14.83 13.67 -13.70
N ILE A 28 13.52 13.96 -13.62
CA ILE A 28 12.49 13.33 -14.44
C ILE A 28 12.73 13.62 -15.93
N ARG A 29 12.99 14.88 -16.29
CA ARG A 29 13.34 15.29 -17.67
C ARG A 29 14.56 14.53 -18.17
N ASP A 30 15.57 14.35 -17.33
CA ASP A 30 16.83 13.73 -17.72
C ASP A 30 16.79 12.19 -17.68
N GLY A 31 15.68 11.59 -17.21
CA GLY A 31 15.55 10.13 -17.04
C GLY A 31 16.32 9.56 -15.85
N ARG A 32 16.65 10.42 -14.87
CA ARG A 32 17.39 10.08 -13.65
C ARG A 32 16.50 9.67 -12.48
N ILE A 33 15.17 9.72 -12.65
CA ILE A 33 14.17 9.18 -11.72
C ILE A 33 13.15 8.35 -12.50
N GLY A 34 12.82 7.18 -11.97
CA GLY A 34 11.96 6.18 -12.60
C GLY A 34 10.52 6.17 -12.14
N GLY A 35 10.22 6.82 -11.02
CA GLY A 35 8.87 6.87 -10.43
C GLY A 35 8.76 7.97 -9.37
N LEU A 36 7.55 8.44 -9.13
CA LEU A 36 7.22 9.29 -7.99
C LEU A 36 6.36 8.52 -6.99
N LEU A 37 6.53 8.80 -5.71
CA LEU A 37 5.72 8.24 -4.63
C LEU A 37 5.17 9.36 -3.76
N LEU A 38 3.84 9.42 -3.62
CA LEU A 38 3.15 10.51 -2.92
C LEU A 38 2.52 10.06 -1.60
N PHE A 39 2.64 10.94 -0.60
CA PHE A 39 2.12 10.76 0.75
C PHE A 39 1.25 11.95 1.15
N ALA A 40 0.16 11.73 1.91
CA ALA A 40 -0.63 12.86 2.40
C ALA A 40 0.07 13.52 3.60
N TYR A 41 0.68 12.75 4.51
CA TYR A 41 1.41 13.31 5.67
C TYR A 41 2.62 14.18 5.31
N ARG A 42 3.19 14.01 4.11
CA ARG A 42 4.28 14.86 3.57
C ARG A 42 3.78 16.11 2.87
N GLY A 43 2.45 16.31 2.82
CA GLY A 43 1.83 17.47 2.22
C GLY A 43 1.75 17.44 0.70
N ASN A 44 1.95 16.28 0.05
CA ASN A 44 1.84 16.13 -1.41
C ASN A 44 0.39 16.18 -1.90
N ILE A 45 -0.57 15.78 -1.04
CA ILE A 45 -1.98 15.62 -1.39
C ILE A 45 -2.82 16.54 -0.51
N ARG A 46 -3.15 17.73 -1.03
CA ARG A 46 -3.96 18.74 -0.32
C ARG A 46 -5.36 18.88 -0.89
N SER A 47 -5.46 18.91 -2.22
CA SER A 47 -6.74 19.01 -2.92
C SER A 47 -6.65 18.37 -4.30
N LYS A 48 -7.80 18.03 -4.89
CA LYS A 48 -7.88 17.50 -6.26
C LYS A 48 -7.18 18.43 -7.27
N SER A 49 -7.46 19.73 -7.23
CA SER A 49 -6.87 20.70 -8.16
C SER A 49 -5.35 20.81 -8.03
N GLN A 50 -4.83 20.83 -6.80
CA GLN A 50 -3.39 20.88 -6.54
C GLN A 50 -2.68 19.62 -7.04
N VAL A 51 -3.20 18.42 -6.71
CA VAL A 51 -2.58 17.15 -7.14
C VAL A 51 -2.53 17.07 -8.65
N ARG A 52 -3.64 17.37 -9.34
CA ARG A 52 -3.70 17.32 -10.80
C ARG A 52 -2.71 18.29 -11.44
N ALA A 53 -2.57 19.52 -10.91
CA ALA A 53 -1.59 20.48 -11.41
C ALA A 53 -0.14 19.97 -11.24
N MET A 54 0.19 19.45 -10.04
CA MET A 54 1.50 18.88 -9.74
C MET A 54 1.84 17.70 -10.67
N LEU A 55 0.90 16.78 -10.91
CA LEU A 55 1.14 15.62 -11.77
C LEU A 55 1.19 15.99 -13.26
N ALA A 56 0.46 17.02 -13.69
CA ALA A 56 0.59 17.57 -15.03
C ALA A 56 1.99 18.16 -15.28
N GLU A 57 2.57 18.83 -14.28
CA GLU A 57 3.93 19.38 -14.34
C GLU A 57 4.99 18.27 -14.43
N ALA A 58 4.87 17.21 -13.63
CA ALA A 58 5.77 16.05 -13.69
C ALA A 58 5.70 15.35 -15.06
N ALA A 59 4.50 15.18 -15.61
CA ALA A 59 4.31 14.63 -16.96
C ALA A 59 4.93 15.54 -18.04
N GLU A 60 4.80 16.85 -17.91
CA GLU A 60 5.43 17.82 -18.82
C GLU A 60 6.95 17.77 -18.74
N ALA A 61 7.53 17.63 -17.55
CA ALA A 61 8.98 17.48 -17.40
C ALA A 61 9.50 16.25 -18.17
N ALA A 62 8.82 15.10 -18.06
CA ALA A 62 9.16 13.91 -18.81
C ALA A 62 9.04 14.13 -20.34
N ARG A 63 7.96 14.79 -20.79
CA ARG A 63 7.77 15.14 -22.22
C ARG A 63 8.89 16.03 -22.77
N ARG A 64 9.31 17.05 -22.03
CA ARG A 64 10.48 17.89 -22.40
C ARG A 64 11.76 17.09 -22.53
N GLY A 65 11.88 15.98 -21.79
CA GLY A 65 12.96 15.01 -21.88
C GLY A 65 12.86 14.01 -23.04
N SER A 66 11.78 14.06 -23.83
CA SER A 66 11.42 13.03 -24.82
C SER A 66 11.27 11.63 -24.20
N LEU A 67 10.76 11.58 -22.97
CA LEU A 67 10.48 10.35 -22.22
C LEU A 67 8.97 10.14 -22.06
N PRO A 68 8.50 8.89 -21.94
CA PRO A 68 7.15 8.62 -21.47
C PRO A 68 6.94 9.27 -20.09
N PRO A 69 5.72 9.68 -19.72
CA PRO A 69 5.43 10.14 -18.37
C PRO A 69 5.96 9.20 -17.28
N VAL A 70 6.40 9.77 -16.17
CA VAL A 70 6.88 9.00 -15.02
C VAL A 70 5.70 8.33 -14.30
N PRO A 71 5.79 7.05 -13.91
CA PRO A 71 4.82 6.42 -13.04
C PRO A 71 4.68 7.19 -11.72
N VAL A 72 3.45 7.29 -11.22
CA VAL A 72 3.14 7.97 -9.97
C VAL A 72 2.37 7.00 -9.07
N ALA A 73 2.99 6.67 -7.95
CA ALA A 73 2.51 5.73 -6.96
C ALA A 73 1.97 6.40 -5.70
N LEU A 74 1.10 5.66 -5.03
CA LEU A 74 0.67 5.90 -3.65
C LEU A 74 0.20 4.59 -3.00
N ASP A 75 -0.10 4.65 -1.70
CA ASP A 75 -0.82 3.58 -0.99
C ASP A 75 -2.31 3.95 -0.78
N GLN A 76 -3.16 3.54 -1.71
CA GLN A 76 -4.62 3.69 -1.58
C GLN A 76 -5.24 2.31 -1.31
N GLU A 77 -4.99 1.77 -0.12
CA GLU A 77 -5.45 0.43 0.29
C GLU A 77 -6.93 0.46 0.73
N GLY A 78 -7.38 1.58 1.30
CA GLY A 78 -8.67 1.68 1.97
C GLY A 78 -8.55 1.51 3.50
N GLY A 79 -9.65 1.71 4.21
CA GLY A 79 -9.61 1.73 5.68
C GLY A 79 -8.65 2.82 6.19
N PRO A 80 -7.65 2.48 7.03
CA PRO A 80 -6.77 3.47 7.65
C PRO A 80 -5.63 3.95 6.73
N VAL A 81 -5.35 3.25 5.62
CA VAL A 81 -4.28 3.59 4.67
C VAL A 81 -4.89 4.18 3.41
N VAL A 82 -4.98 5.51 3.42
CA VAL A 82 -5.58 6.33 2.37
C VAL A 82 -4.74 7.58 2.20
N ARG A 83 -4.35 7.90 0.96
CA ARG A 83 -3.70 9.17 0.65
C ARG A 83 -4.66 10.15 -0.01
N VAL A 84 -5.58 9.68 -0.84
CA VAL A 84 -6.54 10.51 -1.59
C VAL A 84 -7.91 10.53 -0.90
N GLY A 85 -8.02 11.29 0.18
CA GLY A 85 -9.26 11.37 0.99
C GLY A 85 -10.43 12.12 0.33
N TYR A 86 -10.18 12.91 -0.72
CA TYR A 86 -11.25 13.63 -1.44
C TYR A 86 -12.00 12.76 -2.46
N ARG A 87 -11.48 11.57 -2.79
CA ARG A 87 -12.16 10.55 -3.63
C ARG A 87 -13.06 9.65 -2.78
N ALA A 88 -13.72 8.68 -3.40
CA ALA A 88 -14.39 7.61 -2.66
C ALA A 88 -13.37 6.82 -1.81
N VAL A 89 -13.61 6.74 -0.51
CA VAL A 89 -12.81 5.95 0.43
C VAL A 89 -13.52 4.63 0.71
N PHE A 90 -12.84 3.52 0.40
CA PHE A 90 -13.38 2.19 0.61
C PHE A 90 -13.07 1.66 2.02
N PRO A 91 -13.90 0.73 2.53
CA PRO A 91 -13.60 0.01 3.78
C PRO A 91 -12.23 -0.69 3.72
N SER A 92 -11.70 -1.06 4.89
CA SER A 92 -10.46 -1.82 4.97
C SER A 92 -10.55 -3.16 4.23
N ALA A 93 -9.42 -3.73 3.85
CA ALA A 93 -9.39 -5.03 3.19
C ALA A 93 -10.09 -6.11 4.01
N MET A 94 -9.96 -6.11 5.34
CA MET A 94 -10.66 -7.06 6.20
C MET A 94 -12.19 -6.87 6.15
N ALA A 95 -12.67 -5.63 6.08
CA ALA A 95 -14.10 -5.35 5.91
C ALA A 95 -14.59 -5.83 4.53
N ILE A 96 -13.80 -5.61 3.46
CA ILE A 96 -14.10 -6.17 2.13
C ILE A 96 -14.13 -7.70 2.22
N GLY A 97 -13.14 -8.32 2.87
CA GLY A 97 -13.06 -9.76 3.10
C GLY A 97 -14.28 -10.32 3.83
N ALA A 98 -14.78 -9.61 4.84
CA ALA A 98 -15.95 -9.99 5.64
C ALA A 98 -17.25 -10.06 4.82
N THR A 99 -17.31 -9.45 3.64
CA THR A 99 -18.46 -9.63 2.72
C THR A 99 -18.60 -11.07 2.23
N GLY A 100 -17.54 -11.86 2.28
CA GLY A 100 -17.51 -13.25 1.81
C GLY A 100 -17.49 -13.42 0.29
N ASP A 101 -17.55 -12.33 -0.49
CA ASP A 101 -17.61 -12.37 -1.95
C ASP A 101 -16.46 -11.54 -2.58
N PRO A 102 -15.46 -12.19 -3.22
CA PRO A 102 -14.37 -11.52 -3.92
C PRO A 102 -14.81 -10.52 -5.00
N ALA A 103 -16.04 -10.62 -5.54
CA ALA A 103 -16.54 -9.65 -6.51
C ALA A 103 -16.61 -8.22 -5.94
N TYR A 104 -16.79 -8.06 -4.61
CA TYR A 104 -16.69 -6.75 -3.98
C TYR A 104 -15.28 -6.18 -4.00
N ALA A 105 -14.25 -7.02 -3.86
CA ALA A 105 -12.86 -6.58 -3.98
C ALA A 105 -12.53 -6.14 -5.41
N GLU A 106 -13.00 -6.87 -6.42
CA GLU A 106 -12.79 -6.50 -7.83
C GLU A 106 -13.49 -5.17 -8.19
N ARG A 107 -14.75 -5.00 -7.77
CA ARG A 107 -15.51 -3.75 -7.99
C ARG A 107 -14.89 -2.56 -7.22
N ALA A 108 -14.47 -2.78 -5.98
CA ALA A 108 -13.80 -1.76 -5.18
C ALA A 108 -12.47 -1.33 -5.82
N ALA A 109 -11.62 -2.29 -6.17
CA ALA A 109 -10.33 -2.01 -6.79
C ALA A 109 -10.47 -1.25 -8.12
N ARG A 110 -11.46 -1.62 -8.95
CA ARG A 110 -11.78 -0.90 -10.19
C ARG A 110 -12.18 0.55 -9.91
N ALA A 111 -13.12 0.78 -8.98
CA ALA A 111 -13.57 2.13 -8.65
C ALA A 111 -12.45 3.01 -8.05
N VAL A 112 -11.59 2.42 -7.20
CA VAL A 112 -10.39 3.10 -6.69
C VAL A 112 -9.46 3.46 -7.84
N ALA A 113 -9.13 2.51 -8.71
CA ALA A 113 -8.24 2.72 -9.84
C ALA A 113 -8.76 3.78 -10.83
N GLU A 114 -10.06 3.80 -11.13
CA GLU A 114 -10.67 4.81 -12.01
C GLU A 114 -10.51 6.23 -11.44
N GLY A 115 -10.74 6.41 -10.13
CA GLY A 115 -10.54 7.72 -9.46
C GLY A 115 -9.07 8.14 -9.43
N LEU A 116 -8.16 7.20 -9.12
CA LEU A 116 -6.72 7.45 -9.12
C LEU A 116 -6.20 7.84 -10.51
N LEU A 117 -6.62 7.11 -11.54
CA LEU A 117 -6.20 7.34 -12.91
C LEU A 117 -6.74 8.66 -13.46
N ALA A 118 -7.94 9.07 -13.05
CA ALA A 118 -8.48 10.40 -13.35
C ALA A 118 -7.54 11.50 -12.85
N ASP A 119 -6.99 11.35 -11.64
CA ASP A 119 -6.07 12.34 -11.05
C ASP A 119 -4.63 12.26 -11.56
N GLY A 120 -4.28 11.20 -12.31
CA GLY A 120 -2.97 11.01 -12.91
C GLY A 120 -2.06 10.01 -12.18
N PHE A 121 -2.56 9.34 -11.15
CA PHE A 121 -1.87 8.21 -10.52
C PHE A 121 -1.98 6.97 -11.40
N THR A 122 -0.88 6.24 -11.49
CA THR A 122 -0.76 5.10 -12.42
C THR A 122 -0.36 3.81 -11.73
N VAL A 123 0.02 3.91 -10.46
CA VAL A 123 0.37 2.76 -9.62
C VAL A 123 -0.31 2.92 -8.27
N ASN A 124 -0.96 1.86 -7.81
CA ASN A 124 -1.44 1.74 -6.44
C ASN A 124 -0.69 0.59 -5.78
N HIS A 125 0.03 0.86 -4.69
CA HIS A 125 0.67 -0.17 -3.88
C HIS A 125 -0.37 -0.93 -3.06
N ALA A 126 -1.21 -1.67 -3.76
CA ALA A 126 -2.25 -2.55 -3.27
C ALA A 126 -2.40 -3.70 -4.29
N PRO A 127 -2.90 -4.89 -3.90
CA PRO A 127 -3.43 -5.22 -2.60
C PRO A 127 -2.38 -5.65 -1.58
N VAL A 128 -2.72 -5.55 -0.29
CA VAL A 128 -2.03 -6.29 0.77
C VAL A 128 -2.41 -7.77 0.65
N CYS A 129 -1.42 -8.61 0.40
CA CYS A 129 -1.52 -10.06 0.23
C CYS A 129 -1.13 -10.83 1.51
N ASP A 130 -0.74 -10.12 2.55
CA ASP A 130 -0.39 -10.70 3.84
C ASP A 130 -1.58 -11.46 4.46
N VAL A 131 -1.33 -12.66 4.98
CA VAL A 131 -2.32 -13.45 5.73
C VAL A 131 -2.16 -13.11 7.21
N ASN A 132 -3.14 -12.44 7.81
CA ASN A 132 -3.04 -11.95 9.19
C ASN A 132 -3.27 -13.06 10.22
N SER A 133 -2.35 -14.03 10.26
CA SER A 133 -2.44 -15.22 11.12
C SER A 133 -1.96 -14.99 12.56
N GLU A 134 -1.24 -13.90 12.85
CA GLU A 134 -0.97 -13.45 14.22
C GLU A 134 -2.00 -12.38 14.61
N PRO A 135 -2.94 -12.66 15.53
CA PRO A 135 -3.99 -11.72 15.91
C PRO A 135 -3.49 -10.41 16.52
N ARG A 136 -2.25 -10.39 17.03
CA ARG A 136 -1.58 -9.21 17.61
C ARG A 136 -0.63 -8.52 16.63
N ASN A 137 -0.69 -8.84 15.34
CA ASN A 137 0.15 -8.19 14.34
C ASN A 137 -0.12 -6.67 14.36
N PRO A 138 0.89 -5.84 14.67
CA PRO A 138 0.68 -4.40 14.87
C PRO A 138 0.65 -3.61 13.55
N VAL A 139 1.00 -4.23 12.42
CA VAL A 139 1.21 -3.53 11.13
C VAL A 139 0.17 -3.89 10.08
N ILE A 140 -0.21 -5.17 10.00
CA ILE A 140 -1.12 -5.68 8.97
C ILE A 140 -2.56 -5.56 9.45
N GLY A 141 -2.97 -6.33 10.47
CA GLY A 141 -4.29 -6.23 11.07
C GLY A 141 -5.42 -6.16 10.03
N ILE A 142 -6.22 -5.10 10.09
CA ILE A 142 -7.37 -4.90 9.18
C ILE A 142 -6.98 -4.59 7.72
N ARG A 143 -5.70 -4.39 7.42
CA ARG A 143 -5.18 -4.20 6.04
C ARG A 143 -5.10 -5.51 5.26
N ALA A 144 -5.10 -6.66 5.92
CA ALA A 144 -5.26 -7.96 5.25
C ALA A 144 -6.74 -8.25 4.97
N PHE A 145 -7.02 -9.00 3.90
CA PHE A 145 -8.39 -9.49 3.63
C PHE A 145 -8.89 -10.51 4.66
N GLY A 146 -7.99 -11.09 5.46
CA GLY A 146 -8.31 -12.05 6.50
C GLY A 146 -7.09 -12.84 6.97
N ASP A 147 -7.36 -13.96 7.62
CA ASP A 147 -6.41 -14.87 8.27
C ASP A 147 -6.33 -16.26 7.62
N HIS A 148 -7.15 -16.52 6.59
CA HIS A 148 -7.17 -17.76 5.84
C HIS A 148 -6.55 -17.60 4.43
N PRO A 149 -5.47 -18.33 4.09
CA PRO A 149 -4.72 -18.16 2.83
C PRO A 149 -5.57 -18.21 1.57
N GLU A 150 -6.47 -19.19 1.46
CA GLU A 150 -7.32 -19.36 0.27
C GLU A 150 -8.27 -18.19 0.07
N ARG A 151 -8.83 -17.65 1.16
CA ARG A 151 -9.69 -16.46 1.11
C ARG A 151 -8.88 -15.24 0.72
N VAL A 152 -7.74 -15.01 1.38
CA VAL A 152 -6.86 -13.88 1.04
C VAL A 152 -6.43 -13.95 -0.43
N ALA A 153 -6.10 -15.14 -0.94
CA ALA A 153 -5.74 -15.36 -2.33
C ALA A 153 -6.87 -15.00 -3.32
N ALA A 154 -8.12 -15.42 -3.04
CA ALA A 154 -9.25 -15.10 -3.89
C ALA A 154 -9.52 -13.58 -3.96
N PHE A 155 -9.46 -12.89 -2.82
CA PHE A 155 -9.67 -11.45 -2.73
C PHE A 155 -8.51 -10.65 -3.34
N ALA A 156 -7.26 -11.06 -3.11
CA ALA A 156 -6.09 -10.44 -3.71
C ALA A 156 -6.12 -10.54 -5.24
N ALA A 157 -6.45 -11.71 -5.79
CA ALA A 157 -6.60 -11.89 -7.23
C ALA A 157 -7.72 -11.02 -7.81
N ALA A 158 -8.84 -10.89 -7.09
CA ALA A 158 -9.95 -10.02 -7.49
C ALA A 158 -9.56 -8.54 -7.50
N TRP A 159 -8.84 -8.08 -6.48
CA TRP A 159 -8.32 -6.71 -6.44
C TRP A 159 -7.38 -6.43 -7.61
N VAL A 160 -6.45 -7.36 -7.90
CA VAL A 160 -5.53 -7.25 -9.04
C VAL A 160 -6.30 -7.08 -10.35
N ARG A 161 -7.28 -7.96 -10.65
CA ARG A 161 -8.09 -7.83 -11.87
C ARG A 161 -8.82 -6.49 -11.98
N GLY A 162 -9.39 -6.02 -10.86
CA GLY A 162 -10.13 -4.77 -10.83
C GLY A 162 -9.25 -3.56 -11.14
N SER A 163 -8.11 -3.44 -10.47
CA SER A 163 -7.19 -2.29 -10.64
C SER A 163 -6.43 -2.34 -11.96
N GLU A 164 -5.81 -3.49 -12.29
CA GLU A 164 -5.06 -3.66 -13.54
C GLU A 164 -5.98 -3.50 -14.76
N GLY A 165 -7.21 -4.02 -14.68
CA GLY A 165 -8.23 -3.90 -15.72
C GLY A 165 -8.79 -2.47 -15.89
N ALA A 166 -8.60 -1.60 -14.91
CA ALA A 166 -8.90 -0.17 -15.00
C ALA A 166 -7.70 0.67 -15.46
N GLY A 167 -6.51 0.06 -15.59
CA GLY A 167 -5.29 0.71 -16.07
C GLY A 167 -4.40 1.31 -14.99
N VAL A 168 -4.55 0.90 -13.73
CA VAL A 168 -3.64 1.26 -12.63
C VAL A 168 -2.88 0.01 -12.18
N ALA A 169 -1.55 0.08 -12.20
CA ALA A 169 -0.70 -1.04 -11.81
C ALA A 169 -0.92 -1.38 -10.34
N THR A 170 -0.94 -2.67 -10.05
CA THR A 170 -0.95 -3.21 -8.69
C THR A 170 0.43 -3.66 -8.27
N SER A 171 0.67 -3.58 -6.96
CA SER A 171 1.88 -4.09 -6.33
C SER A 171 1.49 -4.88 -5.08
N PRO A 172 1.07 -6.15 -5.23
CA PRO A 172 0.99 -7.13 -4.15
C PRO A 172 2.11 -6.99 -3.12
N LYS A 173 1.75 -6.86 -1.85
CA LYS A 173 2.69 -6.60 -0.74
C LYS A 173 2.27 -7.28 0.58
N HIS A 174 3.18 -7.57 1.51
CA HIS A 174 4.62 -7.33 1.44
C HIS A 174 5.34 -8.68 1.26
N PHE A 175 5.86 -8.94 0.07
CA PHE A 175 6.39 -10.25 -0.29
C PHE A 175 7.61 -10.63 0.58
N PRO A 176 7.71 -11.89 1.08
CA PRO A 176 6.81 -13.02 0.85
C PRO A 176 5.60 -13.14 1.79
N GLY A 177 5.48 -12.31 2.83
CA GLY A 177 4.29 -12.24 3.69
C GLY A 177 4.60 -11.80 5.13
N HIS A 178 4.00 -10.70 5.56
CA HIS A 178 4.28 -10.04 6.86
C HIS A 178 3.24 -10.36 7.97
N GLY A 179 2.13 -11.00 7.60
CA GLY A 179 0.97 -11.16 8.50
C GLY A 179 1.17 -12.11 9.70
N ALA A 180 2.28 -12.84 9.76
CA ALA A 180 2.64 -13.73 10.88
C ALA A 180 3.66 -13.11 11.86
N SER A 181 4.12 -11.88 11.64
CA SER A 181 5.05 -11.21 12.56
C SER A 181 4.33 -10.54 13.74
N SER A 182 5.02 -10.41 14.87
CA SER A 182 4.55 -9.67 16.05
C SER A 182 5.33 -8.38 16.30
N VAL A 183 6.17 -7.96 15.34
CA VAL A 183 7.07 -6.80 15.45
C VAL A 183 6.80 -5.86 14.28
N ASP A 184 6.76 -4.56 14.56
CA ASP A 184 6.59 -3.54 13.53
C ASP A 184 7.90 -3.29 12.77
N SER A 185 7.88 -3.50 11.44
CA SER A 185 9.02 -3.25 10.54
C SER A 185 9.49 -1.79 10.49
N HIS A 186 8.68 -0.84 10.95
CA HIS A 186 9.09 0.56 11.09
C HIS A 186 9.98 0.80 12.33
N LEU A 187 10.00 -0.16 13.28
CA LEU A 187 10.68 -0.03 14.57
C LEU A 187 11.90 -0.95 14.69
N ALA A 188 11.83 -2.17 14.16
CA ALA A 188 12.92 -3.15 14.15
C ALA A 188 12.71 -4.14 12.99
N THR A 189 13.73 -4.94 12.65
CA THR A 189 13.63 -5.98 11.62
C THR A 189 12.76 -7.13 12.12
N PRO A 190 11.55 -7.36 11.57
CA PRO A 190 10.69 -8.45 11.99
C PRO A 190 11.21 -9.78 11.43
N GLU A 191 10.84 -10.87 12.10
CA GLU A 191 11.12 -12.22 11.65
C GLU A 191 9.82 -13.02 11.59
N VAL A 192 9.67 -13.82 10.53
CA VAL A 192 8.62 -14.84 10.43
C VAL A 192 9.29 -16.21 10.54
N SER A 193 9.31 -16.74 11.77
CA SER A 193 9.91 -18.02 12.10
C SER A 193 8.91 -19.16 11.86
N ALA A 194 8.68 -19.52 10.61
CA ALA A 194 7.84 -20.65 10.21
C ALA A 194 8.60 -21.62 9.29
N GLU A 195 8.20 -22.89 9.30
CA GLU A 195 8.76 -23.90 8.41
C GLU A 195 8.55 -23.54 6.94
N ALA A 196 9.49 -23.93 6.07
CA ALA A 196 9.45 -23.57 4.65
C ALA A 196 8.19 -24.07 3.93
N ALA A 197 7.60 -25.18 4.38
CA ALA A 197 6.32 -25.68 3.86
C ALA A 197 5.15 -24.75 4.22
N VAL A 198 5.11 -24.26 5.46
CA VAL A 198 4.08 -23.31 5.93
C VAL A 198 4.20 -22.01 5.15
N LEU A 199 5.42 -21.48 4.98
CA LEU A 199 5.66 -20.27 4.19
C LEU A 199 5.13 -20.41 2.76
N ARG A 200 5.39 -21.55 2.10
CA ARG A 200 4.93 -21.79 0.72
C ARG A 200 3.42 -21.91 0.59
N GLU A 201 2.74 -22.42 1.61
CA GLU A 201 1.29 -22.61 1.61
C GLU A 201 0.54 -21.36 2.05
N ARG A 202 0.87 -20.84 3.23
CA ARG A 202 0.15 -19.73 3.89
C ARG A 202 0.59 -18.37 3.33
N GLU A 203 1.87 -18.06 3.37
CA GLU A 203 2.40 -16.76 2.98
C GLU A 203 2.40 -16.57 1.45
N LEU A 204 2.90 -17.56 0.68
CA LEU A 204 3.03 -17.42 -0.78
C LEU A 204 1.72 -17.65 -1.55
N GLY A 205 0.71 -18.29 -0.94
CA GLY A 205 -0.57 -18.62 -1.59
C GLY A 205 -1.25 -17.39 -2.23
N PRO A 206 -1.45 -16.30 -1.48
CA PRO A 206 -2.00 -15.06 -2.02
C PRO A 206 -1.17 -14.41 -3.13
N PHE A 207 0.17 -14.37 -2.99
CA PHE A 207 1.03 -13.83 -4.04
C PHE A 207 0.95 -14.63 -5.33
N ARG A 208 0.90 -15.97 -5.24
CA ARG A 208 0.71 -16.86 -6.39
C ARG A 208 -0.60 -16.54 -7.13
N ALA A 209 -1.68 -16.28 -6.39
CA ALA A 209 -2.96 -15.92 -6.96
C ALA A 209 -2.94 -14.51 -7.60
N ALA A 210 -2.31 -13.54 -6.95
CA ALA A 210 -2.14 -12.18 -7.46
C ALA A 210 -1.31 -12.14 -8.75
N ILE A 211 -0.20 -12.88 -8.82
CA ILE A 211 0.65 -13.01 -10.01
C ILE A 211 -0.16 -13.64 -11.17
N ARG A 212 -0.88 -14.74 -10.91
CA ARG A 212 -1.75 -15.39 -11.92
C ARG A 212 -2.89 -14.48 -12.40
N ALA A 213 -3.34 -13.56 -11.56
CA ALA A 213 -4.36 -12.57 -11.91
C ALA A 213 -3.83 -11.40 -12.77
N GLY A 214 -2.50 -11.33 -12.99
CA GLY A 214 -1.88 -10.37 -13.88
C GLY A 214 -1.24 -9.17 -13.17
N ALA A 215 -0.86 -9.31 -11.90
CA ALA A 215 -0.16 -8.26 -11.16
C ALA A 215 1.11 -7.82 -11.90
N SER A 216 1.26 -6.52 -12.10
CA SER A 216 2.38 -5.96 -12.86
C SER A 216 3.63 -5.71 -12.02
N MET A 217 3.46 -5.51 -10.72
CA MET A 217 4.54 -5.31 -9.77
C MET A 217 4.42 -6.26 -8.56
N VAL A 218 5.49 -6.41 -7.80
CA VAL A 218 5.48 -7.02 -6.45
C VAL A 218 6.39 -6.20 -5.55
N MET A 219 5.88 -5.84 -4.36
CA MET A 219 6.66 -5.11 -3.36
C MET A 219 7.16 -6.05 -2.27
N THR A 220 8.44 -5.95 -1.93
CA THR A 220 9.11 -6.83 -0.95
C THR A 220 9.09 -6.26 0.46
N ALA A 221 9.03 -7.12 1.48
CA ALA A 221 9.11 -6.73 2.88
C ALA A 221 10.55 -6.68 3.40
N HIS A 222 10.81 -5.77 4.35
CA HIS A 222 12.04 -5.77 5.14
C HIS A 222 11.93 -6.70 6.35
N VAL A 223 11.79 -8.01 6.08
CA VAL A 223 11.49 -9.06 7.07
C VAL A 223 12.41 -10.26 6.85
N ARG A 224 12.84 -10.94 7.92
CA ARG A 224 13.63 -12.18 7.88
C ARG A 224 12.75 -13.43 7.80
N TYR A 225 13.20 -14.41 7.01
CA TYR A 225 12.54 -15.71 6.85
C TYR A 225 13.59 -16.81 6.90
N PRO A 226 14.07 -17.22 8.09
CA PRO A 226 15.23 -18.12 8.23
C PRO A 226 15.10 -19.46 7.49
N ALA A 227 13.87 -19.95 7.30
CA ALA A 227 13.59 -21.17 6.56
C ALA A 227 13.71 -21.03 5.03
N LEU A 228 13.75 -19.80 4.49
CA LEU A 228 14.00 -19.51 3.06
C LEU A 228 15.41 -18.96 2.84
N ASP A 229 15.84 -18.03 3.71
CA ASP A 229 17.18 -17.46 3.71
C ASP A 229 17.58 -17.14 5.17
N PRO A 230 18.57 -17.86 5.74
CA PRO A 230 19.01 -17.61 7.11
C PRO A 230 19.79 -16.31 7.29
N GLU A 231 20.37 -15.76 6.23
CA GLU A 231 21.32 -14.65 6.30
C GLU A 231 20.67 -13.29 6.01
N ASN A 232 19.69 -13.24 5.11
CA ASN A 232 19.15 -11.98 4.59
C ASN A 232 17.67 -11.76 4.92
N ILE A 233 17.29 -10.49 4.98
CA ILE A 233 15.88 -10.09 4.83
C ILE A 233 15.43 -10.29 3.37
N ALA A 234 14.12 -10.43 3.16
CA ALA A 234 13.56 -10.71 1.82
C ALA A 234 14.01 -9.72 0.74
N THR A 235 14.07 -8.41 1.04
CA THR A 235 14.52 -7.37 0.10
C THR A 235 15.96 -7.57 -0.41
N PHE A 236 16.82 -8.24 0.35
CA PHE A 236 18.23 -8.45 0.00
C PHE A 236 18.57 -9.92 -0.29
N SER A 237 17.58 -10.78 -0.46
CA SER A 237 17.76 -12.23 -0.56
C SER A 237 17.58 -12.73 -2.00
N PRO A 238 18.65 -13.17 -2.71
CA PRO A 238 18.51 -13.84 -3.99
C PRO A 238 17.70 -15.13 -3.90
N ALA A 239 17.78 -15.87 -2.80
CA ALA A 239 16.99 -17.09 -2.58
C ALA A 239 15.49 -16.78 -2.60
N ILE A 240 15.06 -15.69 -1.96
CA ILE A 240 13.65 -15.29 -1.93
C ILE A 240 13.24 -14.60 -3.24
N LEU A 241 14.06 -13.72 -3.80
CA LEU A 241 13.71 -12.91 -4.97
C LEU A 241 13.85 -13.66 -6.29
N ILE A 242 14.89 -14.47 -6.44
CA ILE A 242 15.16 -15.21 -7.68
C ILE A 242 14.57 -16.60 -7.59
N ASP A 243 14.98 -17.40 -6.60
CA ASP A 243 14.57 -18.81 -6.58
C ASP A 243 13.08 -18.96 -6.27
N VAL A 244 12.55 -18.24 -5.27
CA VAL A 244 11.13 -18.31 -4.91
C VAL A 244 10.26 -17.45 -5.82
N LEU A 245 10.45 -16.13 -5.88
CA LEU A 245 9.54 -15.24 -6.62
C LEU A 245 9.61 -15.43 -8.14
N ARG A 246 10.81 -15.43 -8.73
CA ARG A 246 10.96 -15.60 -10.19
C ARG A 246 10.94 -17.06 -10.61
N GLY A 247 11.55 -17.96 -9.83
CA GLY A 247 11.62 -19.40 -10.11
C GLY A 247 10.32 -20.11 -9.78
N GLU A 248 9.99 -20.28 -8.50
CA GLU A 248 8.84 -21.06 -8.05
C GLU A 248 7.48 -20.42 -8.40
N LEU A 249 7.36 -19.09 -8.32
CA LEU A 249 6.12 -18.37 -8.63
C LEU A 249 6.02 -17.87 -10.08
N GLY A 250 7.14 -17.86 -10.83
CA GLY A 250 7.15 -17.48 -12.25
C GLY A 250 6.90 -15.99 -12.51
N PHE A 251 7.21 -15.11 -11.55
CA PHE A 251 6.98 -13.67 -11.72
C PHE A 251 8.03 -13.01 -12.62
N ASP A 252 7.60 -12.43 -13.75
CA ASP A 252 8.47 -11.64 -14.65
C ASP A 252 8.13 -10.14 -14.69
N GLY A 253 7.22 -9.69 -13.82
CA GLY A 253 6.93 -8.27 -13.64
C GLY A 253 8.03 -7.52 -12.88
N LEU A 254 7.76 -6.26 -12.57
CA LEU A 254 8.70 -5.37 -11.89
C LEU A 254 8.68 -5.60 -10.37
N THR A 255 9.83 -5.93 -9.80
CA THR A 255 10.00 -6.01 -8.33
C THR A 255 10.42 -4.66 -7.79
N ILE A 256 9.79 -4.23 -6.69
CA ILE A 256 10.10 -2.97 -6.01
C ILE A 256 10.32 -3.19 -4.51
N THR A 257 11.21 -2.42 -3.89
CA THR A 257 11.38 -2.46 -2.43
C THR A 257 10.18 -1.81 -1.73
N ASP A 258 9.96 -2.14 -0.46
CA ASP A 258 9.34 -1.17 0.46
C ASP A 258 10.31 0.02 0.67
N SER A 259 9.91 1.06 1.41
CA SER A 259 10.76 2.24 1.58
C SER A 259 12.10 1.91 2.25
N LEU A 260 13.22 2.15 1.55
CA LEU A 260 14.56 2.01 2.11
C LEU A 260 14.88 3.06 3.19
N ASP A 261 13.94 3.96 3.48
CA ASP A 261 14.02 4.85 4.63
C ASP A 261 13.59 4.18 5.94
N MET A 262 12.93 3.02 5.88
CA MET A 262 12.45 2.30 7.06
C MET A 262 13.61 1.73 7.88
N ARG A 263 13.48 1.77 9.21
CA ARG A 263 14.49 1.21 10.13
C ARG A 263 14.72 -0.29 9.91
N GLY A 264 13.68 -1.06 9.58
CA GLY A 264 13.83 -2.49 9.29
C GLY A 264 14.71 -2.81 8.07
N ALA A 265 15.01 -1.84 7.21
CA ALA A 265 16.02 -1.99 6.14
C ALA A 265 17.44 -1.58 6.60
N ARG A 266 17.53 -0.71 7.60
CA ARG A 266 18.72 0.05 7.98
C ARG A 266 19.44 -0.60 9.16
N ASP A 267 20.18 -1.67 8.91
CA ASP A 267 21.27 -2.12 9.79
C ASP A 267 22.48 -1.16 9.66
N GLU A 268 22.27 0.14 9.91
CA GLU A 268 23.26 1.24 9.82
C GLU A 268 23.78 1.55 8.40
N GLU A 269 23.28 0.85 7.36
CA GLU A 269 23.66 1.06 5.96
C GLU A 269 22.99 2.30 5.34
N SER A 270 23.70 3.01 4.46
CA SER A 270 23.13 4.17 3.76
C SER A 270 22.13 3.75 2.67
N PRO A 271 21.07 4.54 2.40
CA PRO A 271 20.11 4.25 1.32
C PRO A 271 20.73 3.97 -0.04
N THR A 272 21.82 4.68 -0.35
CA THR A 272 22.57 4.54 -1.59
C THR A 272 23.23 3.15 -1.73
N ARG A 273 23.79 2.61 -0.65
CA ARG A 273 24.38 1.25 -0.66
C ARG A 273 23.30 0.17 -0.66
N MET A 274 22.26 0.36 0.14
CA MET A 274 21.09 -0.53 0.14
C MET A 274 20.44 -0.62 -1.25
N ALA A 275 20.40 0.49 -2.00
CA ALA A 275 19.89 0.50 -3.37
C ALA A 275 20.70 -0.44 -4.29
N ALA A 276 22.03 -0.29 -4.32
CA ALA A 276 22.89 -1.16 -5.12
C ALA A 276 22.79 -2.64 -4.68
N ARG A 277 22.73 -2.90 -3.37
CA ARG A 277 22.56 -4.24 -2.81
C ARG A 277 21.23 -4.87 -3.20
N ALA A 278 20.12 -4.13 -3.09
CA ALA A 278 18.79 -4.59 -3.49
C ALA A 278 18.74 -4.97 -4.97
N ILE A 279 19.25 -4.10 -5.86
CA ILE A 279 19.27 -4.38 -7.29
C ILE A 279 20.13 -5.61 -7.60
N THR A 280 21.29 -5.74 -6.93
CA THR A 280 22.16 -6.92 -7.03
C THR A 280 21.44 -8.21 -6.61
N ALA A 281 20.62 -8.15 -5.56
CA ALA A 281 19.87 -9.30 -5.05
C ALA A 281 18.71 -9.74 -5.95
N GLY A 282 18.26 -8.90 -6.89
CA GLY A 282 17.21 -9.24 -7.85
C GLY A 282 16.03 -8.27 -7.93
N ILE A 283 16.04 -7.21 -7.11
CA ILE A 283 15.06 -6.10 -7.17
C ILE A 283 15.24 -5.30 -8.45
N ASP A 284 14.17 -4.85 -9.09
CA ASP A 284 14.25 -4.02 -10.30
C ASP A 284 14.18 -2.53 -10.00
N ALA A 285 13.42 -2.10 -8.99
CA ALA A 285 13.33 -0.69 -8.58
C ALA A 285 13.38 -0.51 -7.06
N VAL A 286 13.92 0.62 -6.60
CA VAL A 286 14.05 0.94 -5.18
C VAL A 286 13.24 2.19 -4.82
N MET A 287 12.62 2.18 -3.64
CA MET A 287 11.91 3.33 -3.10
C MET A 287 12.79 4.07 -2.09
N ILE A 288 13.11 5.32 -2.40
CA ILE A 288 13.79 6.26 -1.50
C ILE A 288 12.89 7.48 -1.38
N THR A 289 12.31 7.67 -0.21
CA THR A 289 11.21 8.61 0.05
C THR A 289 11.68 9.95 0.61
N THR A 290 12.98 10.10 0.87
CA THR A 290 13.58 11.33 1.40
C THR A 290 14.81 11.77 0.62
N GLY A 291 14.95 13.09 0.42
CA GLY A 291 16.17 13.73 -0.10
C GLY A 291 16.45 13.48 -1.58
N ALA A 292 16.26 14.51 -2.42
CA ALA A 292 16.58 14.43 -3.85
C ALA A 292 18.05 14.07 -4.10
N ASP A 293 18.97 14.59 -3.30
CA ASP A 293 20.41 14.27 -3.41
C ASP A 293 20.68 12.80 -3.12
N LEU A 294 20.00 12.19 -2.14
CA LEU A 294 20.14 10.76 -1.82
C LEU A 294 19.57 9.88 -2.94
N GLN A 295 18.44 10.29 -3.51
CA GLN A 295 17.80 9.58 -4.63
C GLN A 295 18.68 9.59 -5.88
N LEU A 296 19.29 10.74 -6.20
CA LEU A 296 20.23 10.86 -7.31
C LEU A 296 21.53 10.09 -7.04
N ALA A 297 22.08 10.17 -5.84
CA ALA A 297 23.27 9.41 -5.45
C ALA A 297 23.02 7.89 -5.48
N ALA A 298 21.80 7.43 -5.19
CA ALA A 298 21.42 6.02 -5.33
C ALA A 298 21.46 5.56 -6.79
N ALA A 299 20.99 6.38 -7.73
CA ALA A 299 21.09 6.08 -9.16
C ALA A 299 22.55 5.97 -9.62
N GLU A 300 23.43 6.84 -9.13
CA GLU A 300 24.87 6.79 -9.40
C GLU A 300 25.51 5.51 -8.83
N ALA A 301 25.23 5.18 -7.56
CA ALA A 301 25.76 3.97 -6.95
C ALA A 301 25.29 2.68 -7.64
N ILE A 302 24.04 2.64 -8.12
CA ILE A 302 23.55 1.52 -8.94
C ILE A 302 24.39 1.40 -10.22
N ALA A 303 24.64 2.51 -10.91
CA ALA A 303 25.41 2.52 -12.15
C ALA A 303 26.87 2.08 -11.94
N GLU A 304 27.47 2.43 -10.81
CA GLU A 304 28.88 2.15 -10.51
C GLU A 304 29.11 0.75 -9.92
N SER A 305 28.21 0.30 -9.04
CA SER A 305 28.45 -0.87 -8.17
C SER A 305 27.73 -2.14 -8.61
N VAL A 306 26.72 -2.04 -9.47
CA VAL A 306 25.92 -3.20 -9.92
C VAL A 306 26.40 -3.69 -11.27
N ALA A 307 26.43 -5.01 -11.46
CA ALA A 307 26.81 -5.62 -12.73
C ALA A 307 25.96 -5.08 -13.90
N PRO A 308 26.57 -4.65 -15.03
CA PRO A 308 25.82 -4.05 -16.14
C PRO A 308 24.68 -4.91 -16.68
N ALA A 309 24.86 -6.23 -16.75
CA ALA A 309 23.82 -7.16 -17.18
C ALA A 309 22.58 -7.14 -16.26
N ARG A 310 22.78 -7.03 -14.94
CA ARG A 310 21.69 -6.93 -13.96
C ARG A 310 20.96 -5.59 -14.09
N VAL A 311 21.70 -4.50 -14.29
CA VAL A 311 21.11 -3.16 -14.53
C VAL A 311 20.28 -3.16 -15.81
N SER A 312 20.79 -3.69 -16.92
CA SER A 312 20.05 -3.80 -18.18
C SER A 312 18.78 -4.64 -18.04
N GLU A 313 18.82 -5.74 -17.29
CA GLU A 313 17.66 -6.56 -17.03
C GLU A 313 16.58 -5.82 -16.23
N ALA A 314 16.97 -5.11 -15.17
CA ALA A 314 16.07 -4.27 -14.37
C ALA A 314 15.46 -3.14 -15.20
N ILE A 315 16.27 -2.44 -16.00
CA ILE A 315 15.81 -1.37 -16.90
C ILE A 315 14.80 -1.91 -17.91
N ARG A 316 14.99 -3.10 -18.47
CA ARG A 316 14.01 -3.70 -19.39
C ARG A 316 12.64 -3.84 -18.73
N ARG A 317 12.57 -4.36 -17.49
CA ARG A 317 11.29 -4.49 -16.76
C ARG A 317 10.71 -3.13 -16.38
N ALA A 318 11.55 -2.17 -15.98
CA ALA A 318 11.13 -0.81 -15.69
C ALA A 318 10.56 -0.10 -16.92
N THR A 319 11.15 -0.31 -18.09
CA THR A 319 10.63 0.21 -19.37
C THR A 319 9.28 -0.40 -19.70
N VAL A 320 9.12 -1.73 -19.62
CA VAL A 320 7.83 -2.39 -19.88
C VAL A 320 6.75 -1.89 -18.92
N ALA A 321 7.07 -1.76 -17.63
CA ALA A 321 6.14 -1.21 -16.63
C ALA A 321 5.78 0.26 -16.95
N ARG A 322 6.78 1.09 -17.28
CA ARG A 322 6.58 2.49 -17.63
C ARG A 322 5.75 2.64 -18.90
N GLU A 323 5.97 1.87 -19.94
CA GLU A 323 5.18 1.92 -21.18
C GLU A 323 3.73 1.49 -20.96
N ARG A 324 3.51 0.45 -20.14
CA ARG A 324 2.16 -0.04 -19.83
C ARG A 324 1.37 0.94 -18.95
N PHE A 325 2.04 1.60 -18.01
CA PHE A 325 1.38 2.46 -17.01
C PHE A 325 1.74 3.94 -17.14
N SER A 326 2.34 4.38 -18.25
CA SER A 326 2.51 5.81 -18.50
C SER A 326 1.15 6.45 -18.79
N GLY A 327 0.63 7.23 -17.84
CA GLY A 327 -0.50 8.12 -18.07
C GLY A 327 -0.02 9.44 -18.66
N GLN A 328 -0.73 10.06 -19.60
CA GLN A 328 -0.36 11.37 -20.18
C GLN A 328 -0.49 12.57 -19.20
N GLY A 329 -0.57 12.30 -17.89
CA GLY A 329 -1.03 13.21 -16.85
C GLY A 329 -2.47 12.91 -16.42
N PRO A 330 -3.10 13.81 -15.65
CA PRO A 330 -4.49 13.68 -15.25
C PRO A 330 -5.43 13.56 -16.46
N ARG A 331 -6.46 12.73 -16.35
CA ARG A 331 -7.52 12.52 -17.36
C ARG A 331 -8.77 13.31 -16.99
N ASP A 332 -9.83 13.15 -17.79
CA ASP A 332 -11.16 13.67 -17.44
C ASP A 332 -11.58 13.20 -16.05
N ASP A 333 -12.19 14.11 -15.29
CA ASP A 333 -12.63 13.80 -13.93
C ASP A 333 -13.80 12.80 -13.96
N VAL A 334 -13.90 12.00 -12.91
CA VAL A 334 -14.94 10.98 -12.75
C VAL A 334 -15.86 11.34 -11.59
N ASP A 335 -17.14 10.99 -11.73
CA ASP A 335 -18.12 11.12 -10.64
C ASP A 335 -17.86 10.04 -9.58
N ASP A 336 -17.53 10.48 -8.36
CA ASP A 336 -17.31 9.61 -7.21
C ASP A 336 -18.61 9.07 -6.60
N GLY A 337 -19.80 9.56 -7.01
CA GLY A 337 -21.10 9.18 -6.45
C GLY A 337 -21.35 7.65 -6.44
N PRO A 338 -21.24 6.96 -7.58
CA PRO A 338 -21.37 5.50 -7.64
C PRO A 338 -20.33 4.75 -6.79
N ALA A 339 -19.08 5.23 -6.77
CA ALA A 339 -18.02 4.62 -5.97
C ALA A 339 -18.29 4.78 -4.45
N ARG A 340 -18.79 5.94 -4.02
CA ARG A 340 -19.21 6.17 -2.62
C ARG A 340 -20.40 5.29 -2.23
N ALA A 341 -21.36 5.10 -3.13
CA ALA A 341 -22.48 4.19 -2.90
C ALA A 341 -22.02 2.73 -2.74
N LEU A 342 -21.08 2.28 -3.59
CA LEU A 342 -20.47 0.96 -3.46
C LEU A 342 -19.69 0.81 -2.14
N ALA A 343 -18.89 1.81 -1.75
CA ALA A 343 -18.17 1.78 -0.48
C ALA A 343 -19.14 1.63 0.71
N ALA A 344 -20.28 2.34 0.68
CA ALA A 344 -21.33 2.20 1.68
C ALA A 344 -22.01 0.81 1.65
N GLU A 345 -22.26 0.24 0.47
CA GLU A 345 -22.78 -1.12 0.31
C GLU A 345 -21.85 -2.16 0.96
N ILE A 346 -20.54 -2.07 0.67
CA ILE A 346 -19.52 -2.96 1.24
C ILE A 346 -19.46 -2.79 2.76
N ALA A 347 -19.46 -1.54 3.25
CA ALA A 347 -19.43 -1.26 4.68
C ALA A 347 -20.65 -1.85 5.42
N ALA A 348 -21.84 -1.80 4.82
CA ALA A 348 -23.03 -2.41 5.40
C ALA A 348 -22.96 -3.94 5.41
N ARG A 349 -22.43 -4.54 4.33
CA ARG A 349 -22.30 -6.00 4.20
C ARG A 349 -21.19 -6.60 5.06
N SER A 350 -20.19 -5.81 5.44
CA SER A 350 -19.08 -6.28 6.26
C SER A 350 -19.41 -6.39 7.76
N ILE A 351 -20.54 -5.80 8.19
CA ILE A 351 -20.97 -5.85 9.59
C ILE A 351 -21.20 -7.31 10.00
N THR A 352 -20.37 -7.78 10.93
CA THR A 352 -20.41 -9.16 11.41
C THR A 352 -20.82 -9.15 12.89
N HIS A 353 -21.96 -9.77 13.20
CA HIS A 353 -22.38 -9.97 14.58
C HIS A 353 -21.73 -11.24 15.14
N VAL A 354 -20.93 -11.09 16.20
CA VAL A 354 -20.29 -12.20 16.91
C VAL A 354 -20.79 -12.21 18.35
N GLY A 355 -21.36 -13.33 18.78
CA GLY A 355 -21.82 -13.52 20.16
C GLY A 355 -23.35 -13.59 20.32
N PRO A 356 -23.86 -13.34 21.55
CA PRO A 356 -25.28 -13.45 21.86
C PRO A 356 -26.09 -12.33 21.22
N PRO A 357 -27.42 -12.48 21.04
CA PRO A 357 -28.27 -11.45 20.46
C PRO A 357 -28.11 -10.07 21.11
N LEU A 358 -28.04 -9.03 20.28
CA LEU A 358 -27.89 -7.65 20.74
C LEU A 358 -29.14 -7.18 21.52
N PRO A 359 -28.96 -6.39 22.60
CA PRO A 359 -30.07 -5.83 23.35
C PRO A 359 -30.84 -4.80 22.51
N ALA A 360 -32.14 -4.62 22.82
CA ALA A 360 -32.95 -3.60 22.18
C ALA A 360 -32.48 -2.19 22.57
N MET A 361 -32.18 -1.35 21.57
CA MET A 361 -31.74 0.03 21.78
C MET A 361 -32.92 1.00 21.88
N THR A 362 -33.80 0.80 22.88
CA THR A 362 -35.04 1.57 23.07
C THR A 362 -34.93 2.68 24.13
N GLY A 363 -33.96 2.59 25.05
CA GLY A 363 -33.70 3.59 26.11
C GLY A 363 -32.52 4.53 25.82
N GLN A 364 -31.96 5.11 26.87
CA GLN A 364 -30.67 5.81 26.80
C GLN A 364 -29.60 4.85 26.26
N MET A 365 -28.68 5.37 25.45
CA MET A 365 -27.53 4.63 24.94
C MET A 365 -26.26 5.30 25.43
N ARG A 366 -25.36 4.49 25.99
CA ARG A 366 -24.05 4.93 26.45
C ARG A 366 -23.02 4.39 25.49
N VAL A 367 -22.17 5.24 24.96
CA VAL A 367 -21.11 4.87 24.03
C VAL A 367 -19.79 5.39 24.55
N THR A 368 -18.81 4.51 24.65
CA THR A 368 -17.42 4.89 24.92
C THR A 368 -16.55 4.45 23.77
N VAL A 369 -15.65 5.32 23.32
CA VAL A 369 -14.63 5.00 22.33
C VAL A 369 -13.31 4.83 23.06
N LEU A 370 -12.68 3.66 22.89
CA LEU A 370 -11.35 3.44 23.42
C LEU A 370 -10.33 4.14 22.51
N PRO A 371 -9.39 4.93 23.08
CA PRO A 371 -8.42 5.67 22.31
C PRO A 371 -7.44 4.71 21.64
N PHE A 372 -7.05 5.06 20.41
CA PHE A 372 -6.13 4.29 19.58
C PHE A 372 -4.73 4.24 20.22
N PRO A 373 -4.23 3.06 20.64
CA PRO A 373 -2.85 2.93 21.02
C PRO A 373 -2.05 2.83 19.72
N VAL A 374 -1.35 3.92 19.39
CA VAL A 374 -0.33 4.01 18.32
C VAL A 374 -0.88 4.14 16.90
N ARG A 375 -0.52 5.26 16.25
CA ARG A 375 -0.55 5.37 14.78
C ARG A 375 0.68 4.63 14.26
N THR A 376 0.53 3.63 13.40
CA THR A 376 1.68 3.22 12.59
C THR A 376 1.99 4.34 11.59
N MET A 377 3.23 4.45 11.11
CA MET A 377 3.58 5.47 10.12
C MET A 377 2.80 5.34 8.81
N ALA A 378 2.19 4.17 8.54
CA ALA A 378 1.44 3.89 7.33
C ALA A 378 -0.02 4.39 7.38
N GLU A 379 -0.60 4.54 8.57
CA GLU A 379 -2.00 4.92 8.78
C GLU A 379 -2.16 6.45 8.81
N GLU A 380 -2.93 6.98 7.86
CA GLU A 380 -3.03 8.44 7.64
C GLU A 380 -4.45 8.98 7.90
N LEU A 381 -5.48 8.15 7.84
CA LEU A 381 -6.86 8.52 8.19
C LEU A 381 -7.33 7.77 9.43
N PRO A 382 -7.28 8.36 10.63
CA PRO A 382 -8.12 7.86 11.72
C PRO A 382 -9.58 8.15 11.37
N MET A 383 -10.50 7.24 11.70
CA MET A 383 -11.90 7.63 11.86
C MET A 383 -11.96 8.63 13.04
N PRO A 384 -12.26 9.91 12.81
CA PRO A 384 -12.34 10.86 13.91
C PRO A 384 -13.52 10.46 14.80
N PRO A 385 -13.35 10.33 16.13
CA PRO A 385 -14.46 10.11 17.05
C PRO A 385 -15.60 11.13 16.88
N ASP A 386 -15.29 12.33 16.36
CA ASP A 386 -16.25 13.35 15.96
C ASP A 386 -17.29 12.87 14.94
N ASP A 387 -16.87 12.15 13.90
CA ASP A 387 -17.78 11.71 12.85
C ASP A 387 -18.71 10.63 13.36
N LEU A 388 -18.19 9.72 14.19
CA LEU A 388 -18.96 8.68 14.84
C LEU A 388 -19.97 9.30 15.83
N GLU A 389 -19.53 10.21 16.69
CA GLU A 389 -20.43 10.91 17.62
C GLU A 389 -21.52 11.66 16.87
N ALA A 390 -21.17 12.44 15.84
CA ALA A 390 -22.12 13.18 15.04
C ALA A 390 -23.15 12.25 14.38
N ALA A 391 -22.71 11.11 13.84
CA ALA A 391 -23.60 10.11 13.26
C ALA A 391 -24.55 9.50 14.30
N LEU A 392 -24.04 9.14 15.48
CA LEU A 392 -24.84 8.60 16.58
C LEU A 392 -25.81 9.64 17.14
N ARG A 393 -25.39 10.89 17.31
CA ARG A 393 -26.26 11.99 17.75
C ARG A 393 -27.39 12.24 16.76
N ARG A 394 -27.13 12.21 15.45
CA ARG A 394 -28.20 12.28 14.43
C ARG A 394 -29.23 11.15 14.57
N ARG A 395 -28.80 9.96 14.99
CA ARG A 395 -29.66 8.77 15.08
C ARG A 395 -30.42 8.65 16.42
N PHE A 396 -29.79 9.06 17.51
CA PHE A 396 -30.26 8.83 18.88
C PHE A 396 -30.62 10.12 19.64
N GLY A 397 -30.21 11.29 19.13
CA GLY A 397 -30.50 12.59 19.74
C GLY A 397 -30.04 12.65 21.19
N ASP A 398 -30.91 13.17 22.05
CA ASP A 398 -30.67 13.34 23.49
C ASP A 398 -30.57 12.02 24.27
N ARG A 399 -30.87 10.88 23.62
CA ARG A 399 -30.71 9.56 24.23
C ARG A 399 -29.26 9.08 24.24
N LEU A 400 -28.32 9.80 23.61
CA LEU A 400 -26.91 9.42 23.55
C LEU A 400 -26.09 10.09 24.65
N ALA A 401 -25.45 9.27 25.49
CA ALA A 401 -24.29 9.66 26.29
C ALA A 401 -23.02 9.12 25.63
N PHE A 402 -22.05 9.98 25.32
CA PHE A 402 -20.87 9.63 24.51
C PHE A 402 -19.58 10.12 25.17
N GLU A 403 -18.58 9.24 25.27
CA GLU A 403 -17.25 9.53 25.83
C GLU A 403 -16.14 9.05 24.88
N ARG A 404 -15.03 9.80 24.80
CA ARG A 404 -14.01 9.68 23.73
C ARG A 404 -12.68 9.03 24.14
N ASP A 405 -12.45 8.87 25.43
CA ASP A 405 -11.15 8.48 25.99
C ASP A 405 -11.26 7.23 26.86
N GLY A 406 -12.14 6.30 26.48
CA GLY A 406 -12.44 5.11 27.26
C GLY A 406 -13.14 5.37 28.59
N ARG A 407 -13.53 6.62 28.88
CA ARG A 407 -14.35 6.96 30.04
C ARG A 407 -15.74 6.36 29.89
N LEU A 408 -16.33 5.95 30.99
CA LEU A 408 -17.68 5.40 31.01
C LEU A 408 -18.69 6.57 31.08
N PRO A 409 -19.58 6.73 30.09
CA PRO A 409 -20.64 7.73 30.19
C PRO A 409 -21.62 7.36 31.31
N ASP A 410 -22.22 8.35 31.98
CA ASP A 410 -23.23 8.12 33.01
C ASP A 410 -24.56 7.56 32.45
N GLY A 411 -25.34 6.89 33.31
CA GLY A 411 -26.71 6.44 33.02
C GLY A 411 -26.92 4.92 33.07
N ASP A 412 -28.17 4.50 32.87
CA ASP A 412 -28.63 3.12 33.10
C ASP A 412 -28.88 2.32 31.80
N GLY A 413 -28.57 2.94 30.65
CA GLY A 413 -28.73 2.32 29.33
C GLY A 413 -27.65 1.28 28.99
N PRO A 414 -27.82 0.51 27.90
CA PRO A 414 -26.77 -0.34 27.37
C PRO A 414 -25.49 0.45 27.09
N LEU A 415 -24.35 -0.13 27.47
CA LEU A 415 -23.02 0.38 27.16
C LEU A 415 -22.51 -0.27 25.86
N VAL A 416 -22.18 0.57 24.88
CA VAL A 416 -21.48 0.19 23.65
C VAL A 416 -20.03 0.64 23.80
N VAL A 417 -19.11 -0.31 23.71
CA VAL A 417 -17.67 -0.04 23.70
C VAL A 417 -17.20 -0.11 22.26
N CYS A 418 -16.79 1.02 21.70
CA CYS A 418 -16.25 1.12 20.35
C CYS A 418 -14.73 1.04 20.42
N THR A 419 -14.17 0.11 19.64
CA THR A 419 -12.73 0.01 19.41
C THR A 419 -12.46 -0.35 17.96
N THR A 420 -11.29 0.00 17.47
CA THR A 420 -10.77 -0.30 16.14
C THR A 420 -9.76 -1.44 16.15
N SER A 421 -9.37 -1.94 17.32
CA SER A 421 -8.61 -3.17 17.49
C SER A 421 -9.33 -4.08 18.51
N ALA A 422 -9.36 -5.38 18.26
CA ALA A 422 -9.97 -6.32 19.21
C ALA A 422 -9.21 -6.43 20.55
N TRP A 423 -8.13 -5.67 20.73
CA TRP A 423 -7.17 -5.81 21.82
C TRP A 423 -7.00 -4.49 22.56
N HIS A 424 -7.80 -4.31 23.60
CA HIS A 424 -7.46 -3.47 24.74
C HIS A 424 -7.35 -4.40 25.95
N SER A 425 -6.11 -4.70 26.33
CA SER A 425 -5.79 -5.39 27.59
C SER A 425 -5.73 -4.40 28.74
#